data_AF-A0A6S7I6W2-F1
#
_entry.id   AF-A0A6S7I6W2-F1
#
_cell.length_a   1.000
_cell.length_b   1.000
_cell.length_c   1.000
_cell.angle_alpha   90.00
_cell.angle_beta   90.00
_cell.angle_gamma   90.00
#
_symmetry.space_group_name_H-M   'P 1'
#
loop_
_entity.id
_entity.type
_entity.pdbx_description
1 polymer ?
#
loop_
_entity_poly.entity_id
_entity_poly.type
_entity_poly.pdbx_seq_one_letter_code
_entity_poly.pdbx_strand_id
1 'polypeptide(L)'
;MELQFDTSTCSFEERFETSVKAVLPRLGLAELKPEQKWALFYLISGKDVFVSLPTGYGKSVIYQLAPLVVEAMAQLDDKTRTAIVLVISPLVSTMNDQVKYLKHKGIIYWEGTRC
;
A
#
# COMPACT_ATOMS: atom_id res chain seq x y z
N MET A 1 26.45 -20.34 -6.11
CA MET A 1 26.39 -18.91 -6.51
C MET A 1 26.10 -18.16 -5.23
N GLU A 2 27.16 -17.88 -4.50
CA GLU A 2 27.12 -17.31 -3.15
C GLU A 2 26.59 -15.88 -3.24
N LEU A 3 25.44 -15.62 -2.62
CA LEU A 3 24.99 -14.27 -2.35
C LEU A 3 25.78 -13.78 -1.14
N GLN A 4 26.81 -12.98 -1.42
CA GLN A 4 27.51 -12.20 -0.40
C GLN A 4 26.48 -11.28 0.29
N PHE A 5 26.10 -11.64 1.52
CA PHE A 5 25.52 -10.71 2.47
C PHE A 5 26.67 -9.81 2.96
N ASP A 6 26.77 -8.62 2.37
CA ASP A 6 27.64 -7.56 2.88
C ASP A 6 27.07 -7.04 4.20
N THR A 7 27.82 -7.23 5.28
CA THR A 7 27.45 -6.95 6.68
C THR A 7 27.72 -5.51 7.10
N SER A 8 27.55 -4.54 6.19
CA SER A 8 27.84 -3.11 6.44
C SER A 8 26.59 -2.21 6.54
N THR A 9 25.38 -2.76 6.50
CA THR A 9 24.13 -1.98 6.42
C THR A 9 23.29 -2.00 7.70
N CYS A 10 23.67 -1.19 8.69
CA CYS A 10 22.72 -0.67 9.69
C CYS A 10 21.79 0.42 9.06
N SER A 11 21.51 0.36 7.74
CA SER A 11 21.52 1.58 6.91
C SER A 11 20.19 2.04 6.31
N PHE A 12 19.19 1.19 6.11
CA PHE A 12 17.89 1.63 5.57
C PHE A 12 16.82 0.57 5.82
N GLU A 13 17.18 -0.70 5.62
CA GLU A 13 16.29 -1.84 5.83
C GLU A 13 15.82 -1.93 7.29
N GLU A 14 16.69 -1.81 8.28
CA GLU A 14 16.30 -1.80 9.69
C GLU A 14 15.36 -0.64 10.06
N ARG A 15 15.63 0.54 9.50
CA ARG A 15 14.76 1.72 9.67
C ARG A 15 13.40 1.50 9.03
N PHE A 16 13.38 0.90 7.84
CA PHE A 16 12.17 0.52 7.14
C PHE A 16 11.36 -0.50 7.96
N GLU A 17 11.99 -1.60 8.42
CA GLU A 17 11.32 -2.61 9.26
C GLU A 17 10.73 -2.01 10.54
N THR A 18 11.49 -1.16 11.21
CA THR A 18 11.06 -0.47 12.43
C THR A 18 9.87 0.46 12.17
N SER A 19 9.93 1.22 11.08
CA SER A 19 8.87 2.15 10.67
C SER A 19 7.61 1.41 10.24
N VAL A 20 7.73 0.32 9.50
CA VAL A 20 6.61 -0.55 9.12
C VAL A 20 5.93 -1.12 10.37
N LYS A 21 6.69 -1.68 11.31
CA LYS A 21 6.15 -2.20 12.57
C LYS A 21 5.44 -1.14 13.40
N ALA A 22 5.94 0.09 13.43
CA ALA A 22 5.31 1.20 14.15
C ALA A 22 3.99 1.66 13.51
N VAL A 23 3.87 1.56 12.19
CA VAL A 23 2.71 2.05 11.43
C VAL A 23 1.61 0.99 11.29
N LEU A 24 1.97 -0.30 11.21
CA LEU A 24 1.05 -1.43 11.03
C LEU A 24 -0.20 -1.39 11.94
N PRO A 25 -0.09 -1.12 13.25
CA PRO A 25 -1.25 -1.03 14.14
C PRO A 25 -2.25 0.07 13.76
N ARG A 26 -1.80 1.15 13.11
CA ARG A 26 -2.68 2.27 12.69
C ARG A 26 -3.67 1.86 11.60
N LEU A 27 -3.36 0.79 10.86
CA LEU A 27 -4.23 0.22 9.83
C LEU A 27 -4.95 -1.06 10.29
N GLY A 28 -4.81 -1.45 11.56
CA GLY A 28 -5.38 -2.69 12.09
C GLY A 28 -4.77 -3.96 11.47
N LEU A 29 -3.54 -3.87 10.96
CA LEU A 29 -2.83 -4.99 10.34
C LEU A 29 -1.75 -5.52 11.30
N ALA A 30 -1.66 -6.84 11.43
CA ALA A 30 -0.63 -7.48 12.24
C ALA A 30 0.69 -7.62 11.47
N GLU A 31 0.62 -8.01 10.19
CA GLU A 31 1.79 -8.21 9.33
C GLU A 31 1.46 -7.87 7.87
N LEU A 32 2.50 -7.56 7.10
CA LEU A 32 2.43 -7.41 5.65
C LEU A 32 2.75 -8.72 4.95
N LYS A 33 2.09 -8.95 3.81
CA LYS A 33 2.48 -10.05 2.92
C LYS A 33 3.84 -9.74 2.26
N PRO A 34 4.63 -10.76 1.89
CA PRO A 34 5.96 -10.57 1.33
C PRO A 34 5.96 -9.62 0.13
N GLU A 35 5.06 -9.80 -0.82
CA GLU A 35 5.01 -9.01 -2.05
C GLU A 35 4.61 -7.55 -1.79
N GLN A 36 3.74 -7.31 -0.79
CA GLN A 36 3.39 -5.96 -0.37
C GLN A 36 4.58 -5.24 0.25
N LYS A 37 5.34 -5.96 1.09
CA LYS A 37 6.54 -5.45 1.74
C LYS A 37 7.63 -5.11 0.72
N TRP A 38 7.90 -5.99 -0.24
CA TRP A 38 8.87 -5.72 -1.31
C TRP A 38 8.45 -4.54 -2.18
N ALA A 39 7.17 -4.47 -2.56
CA ALA A 39 6.65 -3.35 -3.33
C ALA A 39 6.81 -2.01 -2.59
N LEU A 40 6.46 -1.99 -1.30
CA LEU A 40 6.61 -0.81 -0.45
C LEU A 40 8.08 -0.41 -0.26
N PHE A 41 8.96 -1.38 -0.04
CA PHE A 41 10.40 -1.15 0.12
C PHE A 41 10.99 -0.46 -1.11
N TYR A 42 10.79 -1.03 -2.31
CA TYR A 42 11.31 -0.44 -3.54
C TYR A 42 10.69 0.91 -3.87
N LEU A 43 9.40 1.09 -3.58
CA LEU A 43 8.70 2.36 -3.77
C LEU A 43 9.34 3.47 -2.90
N ILE A 44 9.62 3.19 -1.63
CA ILE A 44 10.23 4.16 -0.70
C ILE A 44 11.72 4.36 -0.99
N SER A 45 12.41 3.37 -1.54
CA SER A 45 13.78 3.53 -2.06
C SER A 45 13.85 4.43 -3.31
N GLY A 46 12.73 4.95 -3.81
CA GLY A 46 12.68 5.82 -4.98
C GLY A 46 12.82 5.07 -6.30
N LYS A 47 12.51 3.77 -6.34
CA LYS A 47 12.50 2.97 -7.56
C LYS A 47 11.07 2.85 -8.10
N ASP A 48 10.94 2.75 -9.42
CA ASP A 48 9.67 2.43 -10.06
C ASP A 48 9.31 0.96 -9.78
N VAL A 49 8.07 0.72 -9.36
CA VAL A 49 7.58 -0.61 -8.98
C VAL A 49 6.32 -0.94 -9.77
N PHE A 50 6.34 -2.07 -10.48
CA PHE A 50 5.15 -2.67 -11.06
C PHE A 50 4.68 -3.84 -10.20
N VAL A 51 3.42 -3.80 -9.75
CA VAL A 51 2.85 -4.81 -8.84
C VAL A 51 1.65 -5.48 -9.49
N SER A 52 1.80 -6.77 -9.84
CA SER A 52 0.72 -7.60 -10.36
C SER A 52 0.24 -8.59 -9.29
N LEU A 53 -0.70 -8.15 -8.45
CA LEU A 53 -1.31 -8.98 -7.41
C LEU A 53 -2.77 -9.29 -7.76
N PRO A 54 -3.38 -10.40 -7.29
CA PRO A 54 -4.79 -10.70 -7.51
C PRO A 54 -5.73 -9.75 -6.75
N THR A 55 -7.00 -9.64 -7.18
CA THR A 55 -8.03 -8.87 -6.46
C THR A 55 -8.25 -9.45 -5.06
N GLY A 56 -8.52 -8.59 -4.06
CA GLY A 56 -8.62 -9.02 -2.66
C GLY A 56 -7.27 -9.24 -1.94
N TYR A 57 -6.13 -9.15 -2.65
CA TYR A 57 -4.80 -9.28 -2.03
C TYR A 57 -4.39 -8.08 -1.17
N GLY A 58 -5.20 -7.01 -1.13
CA GLY A 58 -4.87 -5.80 -0.37
C GLY A 58 -3.82 -4.92 -1.05
N LYS A 59 -3.83 -4.82 -2.39
CA LYS A 59 -2.95 -3.90 -3.15
C LYS A 59 -2.99 -2.46 -2.61
N SER A 60 -4.15 -2.05 -2.11
CA SER A 60 -4.39 -0.71 -1.55
C SER A 60 -3.54 -0.37 -0.34
N VAL A 61 -3.15 -1.40 0.43
CA VAL A 61 -2.33 -1.24 1.63
C VAL A 61 -0.95 -0.64 1.27
N ILE A 62 -0.41 -0.92 0.08
CA ILE A 62 0.92 -0.45 -0.34
C ILE A 62 0.93 1.08 -0.43
N TYR A 63 -0.01 1.68 -1.16
CA TYR A 63 -0.05 3.14 -1.32
C TYR A 63 -0.59 3.88 -0.08
N GLN A 64 -1.35 3.20 0.78
CA GLN A 64 -1.79 3.75 2.08
C GLN A 64 -0.66 3.77 3.11
N LEU A 65 0.23 2.77 3.09
CA LEU A 65 1.38 2.70 3.99
C LEU A 65 2.54 3.59 3.56
N ALA A 66 2.73 3.80 2.25
CA ALA A 66 3.83 4.60 1.73
C ALA A 66 4.04 5.94 2.44
N PRO A 67 3.03 6.82 2.61
CA PRO A 67 3.25 8.10 3.26
C PRO A 67 3.55 7.96 4.76
N LEU A 68 2.86 7.04 5.43
CA LEU A 68 3.02 6.81 6.88
C LEU A 68 4.41 6.26 7.22
N VAL A 69 4.94 5.37 6.39
CA VAL A 69 6.29 4.82 6.57
C VAL A 69 7.34 5.88 6.27
N VAL A 70 7.17 6.71 5.24
CA VAL A 70 8.09 7.83 4.97
C VAL A 70 8.11 8.84 6.12
N GLU A 71 6.95 9.17 6.68
CA GLU A 71 6.86 10.06 7.86
C GLU A 71 7.55 9.45 9.08
N ALA A 72 7.29 8.17 9.38
CA ALA A 72 7.95 7.46 10.48
C ALA A 72 9.48 7.38 10.28
N MET A 73 9.94 7.12 9.06
CA MET A 73 11.37 7.10 8.74
C MET A 73 12.01 8.48 8.88
N ALA A 74 11.30 9.55 8.53
CA ALA A 74 11.80 10.92 8.66
C ALA A 74 11.93 11.35 10.13
N GLN A 75 11.00 10.92 10.99
CA GLN A 75 11.08 11.14 12.44
C GLN A 75 12.34 10.51 13.06
N LEU A 76 12.78 9.35 12.55
CA LEU A 76 14.03 8.72 12.99
C LEU A 76 15.29 9.49 12.56
N ASP A 77 15.21 10.33 11.52
CA ASP A 77 16.31 11.16 11.02
C ASP A 77 16.30 12.59 11.60
N ASP A 78 15.45 12.86 12.59
CA ASP A 78 15.18 14.21 13.12
C ASP A 78 14.78 15.21 12.01
N LYS A 79 14.09 14.70 10.98
CA LYS A 79 13.60 15.48 9.84
C LYS A 79 12.09 15.44 9.81
N THR A 80 11.46 16.62 9.71
CA THR A 80 10.05 16.69 9.37
C THR A 80 9.91 16.58 7.85
N ARG A 81 9.37 15.46 7.38
CA ARG A 81 8.96 15.29 5.97
C ARG A 81 7.50 14.87 5.93
N THR A 82 6.75 15.52 5.06
CA THR A 82 5.38 15.12 4.73
C THR A 82 5.41 14.41 3.39
N ALA A 83 4.78 13.25 3.32
CA ALA A 83 4.69 12.45 2.09
C ALA A 83 3.27 12.52 1.54
N ILE A 84 3.15 12.81 0.24
CA ILE A 84 1.87 12.88 -0.47
C ILE A 84 1.85 11.76 -1.52
N VAL A 85 0.76 11.00 -1.56
CA VAL A 85 0.56 9.95 -2.57
C VAL A 85 -0.61 10.32 -3.47
N LEU A 86 -0.34 10.43 -4.77
CA LEU A 86 -1.36 10.62 -5.80
C LEU A 86 -1.81 9.25 -6.32
N VAL A 87 -3.06 8.88 -6.06
CA VAL A 87 -3.65 7.63 -6.55
C VAL A 87 -4.54 7.94 -7.74
N ILE A 88 -4.14 7.46 -8.92
CA ILE A 88 -4.94 7.56 -10.15
C ILE A 88 -5.60 6.20 -10.38
N SER A 89 -6.93 6.15 -10.20
CA SER A 89 -7.72 4.95 -10.53
C SER A 89 -8.44 5.19 -11.88
N PRO A 90 -8.28 4.30 -12.87
CA PRO A 90 -8.85 4.49 -14.20
C PRO A 90 -10.38 4.37 -14.25
N LEU A 91 -11.05 3.88 -13.20
CA LEU A 91 -12.49 3.62 -13.27
C LEU A 91 -13.28 3.99 -12.00
N VAL A 92 -14.45 4.58 -12.26
CA VAL A 92 -15.67 4.61 -11.43
C VAL A 92 -16.36 3.21 -11.41
N SER A 93 -15.70 2.14 -11.86
CA SER A 93 -16.29 0.80 -12.13
C SER A 93 -16.61 -0.01 -10.90
N THR A 94 -16.12 0.38 -9.73
CA THR A 94 -16.54 -0.23 -8.46
C THR A 94 -18.02 0.07 -8.15
N MET A 95 -18.70 0.95 -8.90
CA MET A 95 -20.16 1.02 -8.88
C MET A 95 -20.81 -0.14 -9.65
N ASN A 96 -20.28 -0.53 -10.82
CA ASN A 96 -20.88 -1.59 -11.63
C ASN A 96 -20.73 -2.98 -11.00
N ASP A 97 -19.63 -3.26 -10.32
CA ASP A 97 -19.45 -4.54 -9.62
C ASP A 97 -20.30 -4.62 -8.34
N GLN A 98 -20.49 -3.49 -7.64
CA GLN A 98 -21.44 -3.40 -6.53
C GLN A 98 -22.90 -3.53 -7.01
N VAL A 99 -23.23 -2.90 -8.14
CA VAL A 99 -24.53 -3.01 -8.80
C VAL A 99 -24.82 -4.43 -9.28
N LYS A 100 -23.83 -5.13 -9.86
CA LYS A 100 -23.96 -6.55 -10.23
C LYS A 100 -24.16 -7.44 -9.01
N TYR A 101 -23.41 -7.18 -7.93
CA TYR A 101 -23.56 -7.90 -6.66
C TYR A 101 -24.95 -7.66 -6.02
N LEU A 102 -25.45 -6.42 -6.03
CA LEU A 102 -26.78 -6.06 -5.53
C LEU A 102 -27.91 -6.64 -6.41
N LYS A 103 -27.76 -6.63 -7.74
CA LYS A 103 -28.66 -7.35 -8.68
C LYS A 103 -28.72 -8.85 -8.33
N HIS A 104 -27.58 -9.49 -8.09
CA HIS A 104 -27.53 -10.93 -7.79
C HIS A 104 -28.19 -11.30 -6.45
N LYS A 105 -28.21 -10.36 -5.50
CA LYS A 105 -28.89 -10.52 -4.20
C LYS A 105 -30.36 -10.06 -4.18
N GLY A 106 -30.91 -9.58 -5.30
CA GLY A 106 -32.30 -9.14 -5.40
C GLY A 106 -32.61 -7.83 -4.67
N ILE A 107 -31.59 -7.02 -4.37
CA ILE A 107 -31.74 -5.75 -3.66
C ILE A 107 -31.99 -4.64 -4.68
N ILE A 108 -33.07 -3.89 -4.51
CA ILE A 108 -33.47 -2.79 -5.39
C ILE A 108 -32.51 -1.60 -5.17
N TYR A 109 -31.98 -1.03 -6.25
CA TYR A 109 -31.17 0.20 -6.22
C TYR A 109 -31.64 1.16 -7.33
N TRP A 110 -31.30 2.44 -7.19
CA TRP A 110 -31.68 3.51 -8.12
C TRP A 110 -30.56 3.77 -9.14
N GLU A 111 -30.90 3.81 -10.43
CA GLU A 111 -29.97 4.05 -11.53
C GLU A 111 -30.31 5.40 -12.18
N GLY A 112 -29.44 6.40 -11.98
CA GLY A 112 -29.70 7.82 -12.26
C GLY A 112 -29.69 8.24 -13.73
N THR A 113 -30.33 7.48 -14.61
CA THR A 113 -30.54 7.84 -16.03
C THR A 113 -31.96 7.53 -16.49
N ARG A 114 -32.94 8.04 -15.73
CA ARG A 114 -34.29 8.27 -16.27
C ARG A 114 -34.72 9.69 -15.98
N CYS A 115 -34.77 10.49 -17.05
CA CYS A 115 -35.92 11.36 -17.23
C CYS A 115 -37.14 10.49 -17.53
#